data_AF-Q3J1S9-F1
#
_entry.id   AF-Q3J1S9-F1
#
_cell.length_a   1.000
_cell.length_b   1.000
_cell.length_c   1.000
_cell.angle_alpha   90.00
_cell.angle_beta   90.00
_cell.angle_gamma   90.00
#
_symmetry.space_group_name_H-M   'P 1'
#
loop_
_entity.id
_entity.type
_entity.pdbx_description
1 polymer ?
#
loop_
_entity_poly.entity_id
_entity_poly.type
_entity_poly.pdbx_seq_one_letter_code
_entity_poly.pdbx_strand_id
1 'polypeptide(L)'
;MSINTALSGLSAAQHDIAATSHNIANVGTIGFRGSRAEFADVFNSSPYSISRTAVGSGVQTLRTAMQFSQGSVVATGNTLDLAIEGQGFFATEPAVGPNSAKPEPIYTRAGAFGLNAEGVAINASGQKLLAWPVSVEGDALSQVPGSATPLTIPLTMGSPVGTSTVALSVDLPTDNAMLGTQAAVPPAAAFDPADPTTYAAVTAVPIFDAKGNAVEAAAYFIKTANPTAGNPQTDWAVRLVVAGEPLTPAQGDLTFDATGALSGGTGALSFTAASGSSYTLDLTETQLADRSFEVNTVSQDGKSASALTSLEVDASGTVWAAYGAGSPVAMGQVVLVTFANPQALRQLGASGFAATADSGQPVAGTAGDSGFGIIRAGALEHANVDLTEELVHLITAQRNYQASAKAMETSNSLMQTIMNIRS
;
A
#
# COMPACT_ATOMS: atom_id res chain seq x y z
N MET A 1 47.02 43.72 6.39
CA MET A 1 45.81 42.94 6.07
C MET A 1 45.75 42.80 4.57
N SER A 2 45.82 41.59 4.04
CA SER A 2 45.71 41.37 2.59
C SER A 2 44.22 41.37 2.22
N ILE A 3 43.85 41.96 1.07
CA ILE A 3 42.50 41.85 0.51
C ILE A 3 42.03 40.39 0.45
N ASN A 4 42.96 39.45 0.24
CA ASN A 4 42.66 38.03 0.13
C ASN A 4 42.13 37.43 1.45
N THR A 5 42.57 37.91 2.62
CA THR A 5 42.05 37.42 3.91
C THR A 5 40.63 37.90 4.16
N ALA A 6 40.29 39.13 3.72
CA ALA A 6 38.93 39.64 3.82
C ALA A 6 37.99 38.98 2.80
N LEU A 7 38.45 38.76 1.56
CA LEU A 7 37.69 38.10 0.51
C LEU A 7 37.36 36.65 0.85
N SER A 8 38.33 35.91 1.40
CA SER A 8 38.12 34.53 1.84
C SER A 8 37.10 34.43 2.99
N GLY A 9 37.16 35.36 3.96
CA GLY A 9 36.14 35.48 5.01
C GLY A 9 34.74 35.80 4.46
N LEU A 10 34.65 36.69 3.48
CA LEU A 10 33.39 37.03 2.80
C LEU A 10 32.78 35.81 2.09
N SER A 11 33.60 35.05 1.36
CA SER A 11 33.18 33.83 0.67
C SER A 11 32.71 32.75 1.65
N ALA A 12 33.42 32.57 2.76
CA ALA A 12 33.03 31.61 3.81
C ALA A 12 31.68 31.99 4.43
N ALA A 13 31.48 33.26 4.77
CA ALA A 13 30.21 33.74 5.30
C ALA A 13 29.05 33.60 4.28
N GLN A 14 29.29 33.78 2.98
CA GLN A 14 28.28 33.52 1.95
C GLN A 14 27.87 32.04 1.89
N HIS A 15 28.82 31.12 2.01
CA HIS A 15 28.50 29.68 2.04
C HIS A 15 27.72 29.31 3.30
N ASP A 16 28.06 29.90 4.45
CA ASP A 16 27.33 29.71 5.71
C ASP A 16 25.87 30.19 5.58
N ILE A 17 25.67 31.40 5.07
CA ILE A 17 24.34 31.96 4.80
C ILE A 17 23.55 31.06 3.85
N ALA A 18 24.19 30.53 2.80
CA ALA A 18 23.53 29.65 1.84
C ALA A 18 23.08 28.33 2.49
N ALA A 19 23.92 27.70 3.31
CA ALA A 19 23.59 26.46 4.02
C ALA A 19 22.43 26.67 5.01
N THR A 20 22.51 27.70 5.86
CA THR A 20 21.44 28.04 6.80
C THR A 20 20.14 28.43 6.08
N SER A 21 20.22 29.20 5.00
CA SER A 21 19.02 29.57 4.21
C SER A 21 18.34 28.34 3.61
N HIS A 22 19.13 27.36 3.15
CA HIS A 22 18.62 26.10 2.64
C HIS A 22 17.96 25.26 3.74
N ASN A 23 18.52 25.22 4.95
CA ASN A 23 17.90 24.55 6.10
C ASN A 23 16.56 25.20 6.46
N ILE A 24 16.51 26.54 6.57
CA ILE A 24 15.28 27.29 6.86
C ILE A 24 14.21 27.02 5.81
N ALA A 25 14.57 27.03 4.52
CA ALA A 25 13.63 26.78 3.42
C ALA A 25 13.01 25.37 3.47
N ASN A 26 13.73 24.39 4.02
CA ASN A 26 13.32 22.98 4.05
C ASN A 26 12.84 22.49 5.42
N VAL A 27 12.60 23.38 6.39
CA VAL A 27 12.12 22.99 7.72
C VAL A 27 10.77 22.24 7.69
N GLY A 28 9.93 22.52 6.68
CA GLY A 28 8.66 21.82 6.46
C GLY A 28 8.77 20.52 5.67
N THR A 29 9.95 20.19 5.13
CA THR A 29 10.14 19.04 4.25
C THR A 29 10.32 17.76 5.07
N ILE A 30 9.49 16.76 4.79
CA ILE A 30 9.54 15.44 5.45
C ILE A 30 10.87 14.74 5.16
N GLY A 31 11.47 14.15 6.18
CA GLY A 31 12.74 13.42 6.10
C GLY A 31 13.95 14.27 5.70
N PHE A 32 13.83 15.61 5.69
CA PHE A 32 14.95 16.50 5.41
C PHE A 32 16.01 16.41 6.51
N ARG A 33 17.27 16.59 6.10
CA ARG A 33 18.43 16.60 6.99
C ARG A 33 19.17 17.92 6.83
N GLY A 34 19.30 18.64 7.95
CA GLY A 34 20.05 19.89 8.01
C GLY A 34 21.48 19.73 7.55
N SER A 35 22.04 20.80 7.01
CA SER A 35 23.40 20.87 6.49
C SER A 35 24.18 21.99 7.15
N ARG A 36 25.47 21.78 7.41
CA ARG A 36 26.35 22.78 8.03
C ARG A 36 27.61 22.98 7.21
N ALA A 37 27.99 24.24 7.00
CA ALA A 37 29.29 24.57 6.41
C ALA A 37 30.42 24.37 7.43
N GLU A 38 31.46 23.63 7.04
CA GLU A 38 32.67 23.42 7.83
C GLU A 38 33.82 24.21 7.20
N PHE A 39 34.58 24.91 8.05
CA PHE A 39 35.65 25.81 7.63
C PHE A 39 36.99 25.39 8.23
N ALA A 40 38.07 25.70 7.52
CA ALA A 40 39.44 25.60 8.02
C ALA A 40 40.20 26.90 7.76
N ASP A 41 41.12 27.24 8.66
CA ASP A 41 42.04 28.33 8.42
C ASP A 41 43.03 27.97 7.30
N VAL A 42 43.49 28.99 6.59
CA VAL A 42 44.53 28.85 5.57
C VAL A 42 45.80 29.42 6.16
N PHE A 43 46.83 28.60 6.30
CA PHE A 43 48.15 29.03 6.74
C PHE A 43 49.18 28.81 5.64
N ASN A 44 49.89 29.88 5.28
CA ASN A 44 50.94 29.81 4.27
C ASN A 44 52.31 29.89 4.96
N SER A 45 52.97 28.76 5.18
CA SER A 45 54.34 28.71 5.66
C SER A 45 55.30 28.48 4.49
N SER A 46 56.19 29.44 4.24
CA SER A 46 57.39 29.17 3.43
C SER A 46 58.33 28.26 4.24
N PRO A 47 58.93 27.20 3.66
CA PRO A 47 59.83 26.28 4.35
C PRO A 47 61.04 26.94 5.02
N TYR A 48 61.34 28.18 4.65
CA TYR A 48 62.48 28.97 5.14
C TYR A 48 62.08 30.08 6.14
N SER A 49 60.79 30.22 6.46
CA SER A 49 60.28 31.27 7.35
C SER A 49 60.15 30.78 8.79
N ILE A 50 60.70 31.55 9.74
CA ILE A 50 60.56 31.27 11.18
C ILE A 50 59.09 31.47 11.58
N SER A 51 58.40 30.37 11.88
CA SER A 51 56.93 30.30 12.08
C SER A 51 56.37 31.14 13.25
N ARG A 52 57.21 31.81 14.06
CA ARG A 52 56.75 32.56 15.25
C ARG A 52 56.08 33.91 14.94
N THR A 53 56.24 34.44 13.73
CA THR A 53 55.68 35.75 13.34
C THR A 53 54.76 35.69 12.11
N ALA A 54 54.50 34.49 11.57
CA ALA A 54 53.66 34.33 10.39
C ALA A 54 52.17 34.54 10.74
N VAL A 55 51.50 35.40 9.99
CA VAL A 55 50.06 35.67 10.13
C VAL A 55 49.28 34.73 9.21
N GLY A 56 48.12 34.25 9.67
CA GLY A 56 47.22 33.42 8.86
C GLY A 56 46.79 34.10 7.55
N SER A 57 46.50 33.27 6.54
CA SER A 57 46.18 33.69 5.17
C SER A 57 44.68 33.66 4.85
N GLY A 58 43.81 33.49 5.85
CA GLY A 58 42.36 33.54 5.70
C GLY A 58 41.67 32.24 6.10
N VAL A 59 40.52 31.96 5.49
CA VAL A 59 39.67 30.80 5.77
C VAL A 59 39.18 30.17 4.46
N GLN A 60 38.96 28.86 4.43
CA GLN A 60 38.34 28.17 3.30
C GLN A 60 37.23 27.25 3.79
N THR A 61 36.20 27.06 2.96
CA THR A 61 35.16 26.05 3.20
C THR A 61 35.72 24.67 2.84
N LEU A 62 35.77 23.76 3.80
CA LEU A 62 36.21 22.38 3.58
C LEU A 62 35.11 21.57 2.90
N ARG A 63 33.91 21.59 3.48
CA ARG A 63 32.75 20.84 3.00
C ARG A 63 31.46 21.39 3.61
N THR A 64 30.34 20.97 3.03
CA THR A 64 29.02 21.08 3.65
C THR A 64 28.64 19.68 4.16
N ALA A 65 28.58 19.52 5.48
CA ALA A 65 28.29 18.24 6.11
C ALA A 65 26.80 18.12 6.44
N MET A 66 26.21 16.97 6.13
CA MET A 66 24.83 16.65 6.52
C MET A 66 24.77 16.20 7.99
N GLN A 67 23.69 16.56 8.66
CA GLN A 67 23.41 16.17 10.04
C GLN A 67 22.28 15.13 10.05
N PHE A 68 22.59 13.91 10.51
CA PHE A 68 21.65 12.77 10.54
C PHE A 68 21.01 12.54 11.91
N SER A 69 20.92 13.57 12.75
CA SER A 69 20.11 13.50 13.97
C SER A 69 18.63 13.27 13.61
N GLN A 70 17.91 12.60 14.52
CA GLN A 70 16.49 12.30 14.37
C GLN A 70 15.66 13.59 14.45
N GLY A 71 14.70 13.76 13.54
CA GLY A 71 13.67 14.80 13.60
C GLY A 71 12.44 14.37 14.43
N SER A 72 11.51 15.29 14.64
CA SER A 72 10.26 14.97 15.35
C SER A 72 9.36 14.06 14.51
N VAL A 73 8.81 13.02 15.12
CA VAL A 73 7.86 12.10 14.49
C VAL A 73 6.43 12.56 14.80
N VAL A 74 5.63 12.78 13.77
CA VAL A 74 4.25 13.29 13.87
C VAL A 74 3.30 12.28 13.24
N ALA A 75 2.21 11.96 13.93
CA ALA A 75 1.19 11.05 13.40
C ALA A 75 0.35 11.75 12.31
N THR A 76 0.08 11.04 11.22
CA THR A 76 -0.70 11.52 10.07
C THR A 76 -2.03 10.79 9.90
N GLY A 77 -2.13 9.55 10.41
CA GLY A 77 -3.31 8.69 10.28
C GLY A 77 -3.33 7.81 9.03
N ASN A 78 -2.39 7.97 8.08
CA ASN A 78 -2.29 7.07 6.92
C ASN A 78 -1.32 5.93 7.21
N THR A 79 -1.74 4.67 7.07
CA THR A 79 -0.86 3.51 7.42
C THR A 79 0.48 3.53 6.69
N LEU A 80 0.51 3.91 5.41
CA LEU A 80 1.73 3.94 4.59
C LEU A 80 2.60 5.19 4.77
N ASP A 81 2.22 6.09 5.66
CA ASP A 81 3.14 7.08 6.20
C ASP A 81 4.00 6.38 7.26
N LEU A 82 5.26 6.14 6.91
CA LEU A 82 6.22 5.39 7.73
C LEU A 82 7.30 6.33 8.26
N ALA A 83 7.53 6.31 9.56
CA ALA A 83 8.66 6.99 10.19
C ALA A 83 9.65 5.97 10.75
N ILE A 84 10.94 6.22 10.58
CA ILE A 84 12.00 5.42 11.22
C ILE A 84 12.35 6.11 12.54
N GLU A 85 12.17 5.42 13.66
CA GLU A 85 12.65 5.86 14.97
C GLU A 85 13.99 5.17 15.25
N GLY A 86 15.11 5.87 15.03
CA GLY A 86 16.46 5.35 15.22
C GLY A 86 17.34 5.46 13.97
N GLN A 87 18.26 4.51 13.79
CA GLN A 87 19.16 4.49 12.63
C GLN A 87 18.56 3.71 11.44
N GLY A 88 18.97 4.07 10.22
CA GLY A 88 18.48 3.44 8.99
C GLY A 88 17.94 4.45 7.97
N PHE A 89 17.73 3.96 6.76
CA PHE A 89 17.10 4.65 5.63
C PHE A 89 16.17 3.66 4.94
N PHE A 90 15.06 4.14 4.41
CA PHE A 90 14.26 3.37 3.46
C PHE A 90 15.05 3.20 2.16
N ALA A 91 15.08 1.99 1.63
CA ALA A 91 15.58 1.73 0.29
C ALA A 91 14.44 1.85 -0.72
N THR A 92 14.65 2.64 -1.76
CA THR A 92 13.66 2.86 -2.83
C THR A 92 14.27 2.60 -4.19
N GLU A 93 13.48 2.06 -5.10
CA GLU A 93 13.85 1.94 -6.50
C GLU A 93 13.39 3.20 -7.25
N PRO A 94 14.27 3.92 -7.96
CA PRO A 94 13.83 5.05 -8.77
C PRO A 94 12.86 4.59 -9.87
N ALA A 95 11.96 5.49 -10.28
CA ALA A 95 11.11 5.29 -11.44
C ALA A 95 11.97 5.31 -12.72
N VAL A 96 12.57 4.17 -13.09
CA VAL A 96 13.33 4.11 -14.35
C VAL A 96 12.43 3.87 -15.52
N GLY A 97 12.73 4.57 -16.62
CA GLY A 97 12.27 4.19 -17.95
C GLY A 97 12.81 2.81 -18.37
N PRO A 98 12.21 2.18 -19.39
CA PRO A 98 12.27 0.75 -19.69
C PRO A 98 13.66 0.10 -19.98
N ASN A 99 14.79 0.81 -19.84
CA ASN A 99 16.11 0.39 -20.37
C ASN A 99 17.29 0.44 -19.38
N SER A 100 17.07 0.30 -18.07
CA SER A 100 18.20 0.17 -17.13
C SER A 100 18.18 -1.17 -16.41
N ALA A 101 19.27 -1.93 -16.56
CA ALA A 101 19.52 -3.15 -15.83
C ALA A 101 19.71 -2.81 -14.34
N LYS A 102 18.64 -2.97 -13.55
CA LYS A 102 18.54 -2.69 -12.11
C LYS A 102 19.05 -1.29 -11.72
N PRO A 103 18.18 -0.27 -11.59
CA PRO A 103 18.62 1.01 -11.04
C PRO A 103 19.29 0.84 -9.69
N GLU A 104 20.29 1.69 -9.43
CA GLU A 104 20.83 1.83 -8.09
C GLU A 104 19.73 2.30 -7.13
N PRO A 105 19.58 1.67 -5.96
CA PRO A 105 18.59 2.09 -4.98
C PRO A 105 18.91 3.49 -4.44
N ILE A 106 17.86 4.27 -4.24
CA ILE A 106 17.90 5.58 -3.59
C ILE A 106 17.49 5.39 -2.12
N TYR A 107 18.27 5.97 -1.22
CA TYR A 107 18.03 5.89 0.21
C TYR A 107 17.36 7.16 0.70
N THR A 108 16.33 7.04 1.53
CA THR A 108 15.62 8.22 2.05
C THR A 108 15.13 8.01 3.48
N ARG A 109 14.93 9.11 4.18
CA ARG A 109 14.21 9.16 5.47
C ARG A 109 12.77 9.59 5.32
N ALA A 110 12.38 10.09 4.14
CA ALA A 110 11.02 10.49 3.86
C ALA A 110 10.18 9.25 3.59
N GLY A 111 9.27 8.91 4.49
CA GLY A 111 8.41 7.73 4.37
C GLY A 111 6.96 8.04 4.01
N ALA A 112 6.72 9.11 3.26
CA ALA A 112 5.39 9.40 2.71
C ALA A 112 5.15 8.52 1.48
N PHE A 113 4.54 7.35 1.69
CA PHE A 113 4.21 6.40 0.63
C PHE A 113 2.69 6.27 0.44
N GLY A 114 2.27 5.96 -0.78
CA GLY A 114 0.90 5.62 -1.14
C GLY A 114 0.87 4.48 -2.15
N LEU A 115 -0.26 3.80 -2.26
CA LEU A 115 -0.46 2.76 -3.28
C LEU A 115 -0.86 3.40 -4.60
N ASN A 116 -0.26 2.93 -5.69
CA ASN A 116 -0.70 3.27 -7.04
C ASN A 116 -1.81 2.32 -7.54
N ALA A 117 -2.27 2.50 -8.77
CA ALA A 117 -3.34 1.67 -9.36
C ALA A 117 -2.95 0.18 -9.48
N GLU A 118 -1.66 -0.12 -9.57
CA GLU A 118 -1.13 -1.48 -9.59
C GLU A 118 -0.90 -2.07 -8.18
N GLY A 119 -1.20 -1.30 -7.12
CA GLY A 119 -0.98 -1.72 -5.73
C GLY A 119 0.48 -1.63 -5.26
N VAL A 120 1.36 -0.96 -5.99
CA VAL A 120 2.76 -0.75 -5.61
C VAL A 120 2.87 0.45 -4.67
N ALA A 121 3.63 0.30 -3.58
CA ALA A 121 3.91 1.41 -2.67
C ALA A 121 4.94 2.37 -3.29
N ILE A 122 4.50 3.59 -3.60
CA ILE A 122 5.30 4.64 -4.23
C ILE A 122 5.29 5.93 -3.41
N ASN A 123 6.35 6.72 -3.52
CA ASN A 123 6.37 8.08 -2.98
C ASN A 123 5.95 9.11 -4.04
N ALA A 124 5.86 10.38 -3.64
CA ALA A 124 5.50 11.49 -4.54
C ALA A 124 6.46 11.70 -5.72
N SER A 125 7.69 11.17 -5.64
CA SER A 125 8.68 11.20 -6.74
C SER A 125 8.59 9.97 -7.66
N GLY A 126 7.60 9.10 -7.45
CA GLY A 126 7.40 7.85 -8.20
C GLY A 126 8.39 6.74 -7.82
N GLN A 127 9.20 6.92 -6.78
CA GLN A 127 10.14 5.90 -6.31
C GLN A 127 9.37 4.82 -5.56
N LYS A 128 9.69 3.56 -5.83
CA LYS A 128 9.00 2.39 -5.26
C LYS A 128 9.70 1.97 -3.98
N LEU A 129 8.94 1.73 -2.91
CA LEU A 129 9.50 1.23 -1.66
C LEU A 129 9.95 -0.22 -1.82
N LEU A 130 11.18 -0.53 -1.40
CA LEU A 130 11.71 -1.90 -1.43
C LEU A 130 11.37 -2.65 -0.14
N ALA A 131 10.91 -3.87 -0.31
CA ALA A 131 10.60 -4.81 0.77
C ALA A 131 11.17 -6.20 0.42
N TRP A 132 11.48 -6.97 1.46
CA TRP A 132 11.77 -8.39 1.30
C TRP A 132 10.49 -9.21 1.23
N PRO A 133 10.49 -10.31 0.46
CA PRO A 133 9.42 -11.29 0.52
C PRO A 133 9.40 -11.94 1.90
N VAL A 134 8.19 -12.17 2.41
CA VAL A 134 7.94 -12.71 3.75
C VAL A 134 7.27 -14.07 3.68
N SER A 135 7.39 -14.86 4.75
CA SER A 135 6.60 -16.07 4.94
C SER A 135 5.15 -15.72 5.29
N VAL A 136 4.29 -16.74 5.41
CA VAL A 136 2.90 -16.54 5.84
C VAL A 136 2.79 -16.04 7.28
N GLU A 137 3.83 -16.30 8.10
CA GLU A 137 3.99 -15.81 9.47
C GLU A 137 4.57 -14.39 9.55
N GLY A 138 5.01 -13.81 8.42
CA GLY A 138 5.50 -12.44 8.35
C GLY A 138 7.01 -12.25 8.51
N ASP A 139 7.78 -13.35 8.59
CA ASP A 139 9.24 -13.30 8.67
C ASP A 139 9.88 -13.10 7.29
N ALA A 140 10.90 -12.24 7.18
CA ALA A 140 11.65 -12.08 5.93
C ALA A 140 12.35 -13.39 5.51
N LEU A 141 12.10 -13.82 4.27
CA LEU A 141 12.71 -15.02 3.68
C LEU A 141 14.18 -14.79 3.27
N SER A 142 14.59 -13.53 3.16
CA SER A 142 15.96 -13.14 2.82
C SER A 142 16.24 -11.75 3.38
N GLN A 143 17.41 -11.55 3.97
CA GLN A 143 17.88 -10.24 4.43
C GLN A 143 19.02 -9.70 3.56
N VAL A 144 19.15 -10.22 2.33
CA VAL A 144 20.19 -9.76 1.40
C VAL A 144 19.66 -8.51 0.67
N PRO A 145 20.43 -7.41 0.57
CA PRO A 145 19.96 -6.20 -0.12
C PRO A 145 19.47 -6.46 -1.56
N GLY A 146 20.10 -7.38 -2.28
CA GLY A 146 19.80 -7.68 -3.69
C GLY A 146 18.55 -8.55 -3.93
N SER A 147 17.94 -9.12 -2.89
CA SER A 147 16.68 -9.86 -2.97
C SER A 147 15.45 -9.00 -2.70
N ALA A 148 15.64 -7.74 -2.31
CA ALA A 148 14.55 -6.79 -2.10
C ALA A 148 13.85 -6.46 -3.43
N THR A 149 12.53 -6.45 -3.41
CA THR A 149 11.69 -6.11 -4.56
C THR A 149 10.70 -5.01 -4.18
N PRO A 150 10.15 -4.26 -5.15
CA PRO A 150 9.10 -3.30 -4.87
C PRO A 150 7.94 -3.91 -4.08
N LEU A 151 7.57 -3.28 -2.97
CA LEU A 151 6.44 -3.68 -2.15
C LEU A 151 5.15 -3.54 -2.99
N THR A 152 4.52 -4.68 -3.27
CA THR A 152 3.29 -4.75 -4.05
C THR A 152 2.20 -5.38 -3.19
N ILE A 153 1.10 -4.66 -3.06
CA ILE A 153 -0.08 -5.01 -2.28
C ILE A 153 -1.24 -5.07 -3.27
N PRO A 154 -1.63 -6.27 -3.73
CA PRO A 154 -2.78 -6.41 -4.63
C PRO A 154 -4.01 -5.72 -4.05
N LEU A 155 -4.78 -5.00 -4.87
CA LEU A 155 -6.02 -4.37 -4.40
C LEU A 155 -7.16 -5.38 -4.21
N THR A 156 -7.00 -6.57 -4.78
CA THR A 156 -7.92 -7.70 -4.65
C THR A 156 -7.13 -8.98 -4.45
N MET A 157 -7.61 -9.86 -3.58
CA MET A 157 -7.01 -11.18 -3.31
C MET A 157 -8.00 -12.30 -3.61
N GLY A 158 -7.47 -13.41 -4.13
CA GLY A 158 -8.24 -14.58 -4.54
C GLY A 158 -8.64 -14.53 -6.01
N SER A 159 -8.65 -15.71 -6.64
CA SER A 159 -9.23 -15.85 -7.97
C SER A 159 -10.74 -15.98 -7.82
N PRO A 160 -11.54 -15.21 -8.56
CA PRO A 160 -12.98 -15.41 -8.56
C PRO A 160 -13.30 -16.82 -9.07
N VAL A 161 -14.29 -17.45 -8.42
CA VAL A 161 -14.81 -18.76 -8.81
C VAL A 161 -16.29 -18.58 -9.07
N GLY A 162 -16.72 -18.87 -10.30
CA GLY A 162 -18.15 -18.88 -10.63
C GLY A 162 -18.86 -20.00 -9.88
N THR A 163 -20.11 -19.76 -9.47
CA THR A 163 -20.90 -20.75 -8.74
C THR A 163 -21.15 -21.96 -9.64
N SER A 164 -20.77 -23.14 -9.17
CA SER A 164 -21.07 -24.42 -9.83
C SER A 164 -22.15 -25.19 -9.10
N THR A 165 -22.23 -25.04 -7.78
CA THR A 165 -23.17 -25.75 -6.91
C THR A 165 -23.83 -24.79 -5.92
N VAL A 166 -25.14 -24.91 -5.81
CA VAL A 166 -25.97 -24.25 -4.80
C VAL A 166 -26.64 -25.33 -3.96
N ALA A 167 -26.38 -25.35 -2.66
CA ALA A 167 -27.13 -26.16 -1.71
C ALA A 167 -28.30 -25.34 -1.17
N LEU A 168 -29.52 -25.85 -1.36
CA LEU A 168 -30.75 -25.19 -0.97
C LEU A 168 -31.65 -26.21 -0.23
N SER A 169 -31.96 -25.92 1.03
CA SER A 169 -33.00 -26.66 1.77
C SER A 169 -34.22 -25.77 1.91
N VAL A 170 -35.37 -26.29 1.47
CA VAL A 170 -36.66 -25.61 1.59
C VAL A 170 -37.71 -26.57 2.16
N ASP A 171 -38.71 -26.00 2.81
CA ASP A 171 -39.95 -26.70 3.17
C ASP A 171 -41.01 -26.37 2.12
N LEU A 172 -41.47 -27.38 1.39
CA LEU A 172 -42.50 -27.25 0.36
C LEU A 172 -43.90 -27.56 0.94
N PRO A 173 -44.94 -26.76 0.63
CA PRO A 173 -46.28 -26.96 1.18
C PRO A 173 -46.94 -28.24 0.66
N THR A 174 -47.59 -28.99 1.56
CA THR A 174 -48.39 -30.18 1.20
C THR A 174 -49.76 -29.82 0.62
N ASP A 175 -50.43 -28.79 1.16
CA ASP A 175 -51.78 -28.36 0.77
C ASP A 175 -51.75 -27.37 -0.40
N ASN A 176 -52.73 -27.50 -1.30
CA ASN A 176 -52.95 -26.59 -2.41
C ASN A 176 -53.39 -25.20 -1.96
N ALA A 177 -53.99 -25.07 -0.77
CA ALA A 177 -54.33 -23.77 -0.19
C ALA A 177 -53.09 -22.92 0.16
N MET A 178 -51.91 -23.55 0.26
CA MET A 178 -50.65 -22.92 0.67
C MET A 178 -49.67 -22.68 -0.50
N LEU A 179 -50.12 -22.87 -1.75
CA LEU A 179 -49.33 -22.69 -2.98
C LEU A 179 -49.26 -21.25 -3.49
N GLY A 180 -49.58 -20.26 -2.66
CA GLY A 180 -49.58 -18.87 -3.05
C GLY A 180 -50.58 -18.59 -4.18
N THR A 181 -50.07 -18.14 -5.33
CA THR A 181 -50.87 -17.69 -6.49
C THR A 181 -50.97 -18.72 -7.61
N GLN A 182 -50.41 -19.92 -7.45
CA GLN A 182 -50.47 -20.96 -8.48
C GLN A 182 -51.94 -21.30 -8.80
N ALA A 183 -52.34 -21.13 -10.07
CA ALA A 183 -53.76 -21.23 -10.45
C ALA A 183 -54.29 -22.67 -10.53
N ALA A 184 -53.44 -23.65 -10.87
CA ALA A 184 -53.83 -25.06 -11.00
C ALA A 184 -52.64 -26.01 -10.77
N VAL A 185 -52.94 -27.25 -10.37
CA VAL A 185 -51.97 -28.34 -10.21
C VAL A 185 -52.43 -29.55 -11.05
N PRO A 186 -51.73 -29.91 -12.15
CA PRO A 186 -50.59 -29.23 -12.77
C PRO A 186 -50.98 -27.87 -13.40
N PRO A 187 -50.02 -26.95 -13.62
CA PRO A 187 -50.27 -25.70 -14.32
C PRO A 187 -50.80 -25.93 -15.74
N ALA A 188 -51.78 -25.12 -16.15
CA ALA A 188 -52.34 -25.16 -17.50
C ALA A 188 -51.47 -24.38 -18.53
N ALA A 189 -50.76 -23.36 -18.07
CA ALA A 189 -49.84 -22.56 -18.87
C ALA A 189 -48.40 -23.06 -18.70
N ALA A 190 -47.55 -22.80 -19.70
CA ALA A 190 -46.12 -23.01 -19.58
C ALA A 190 -45.53 -22.08 -18.50
N PHE A 191 -44.43 -22.50 -17.88
CA PHE A 191 -43.73 -21.70 -16.88
C PHE A 191 -43.29 -20.34 -17.47
N ASP A 192 -43.69 -19.25 -16.82
CA ASP A 192 -43.28 -17.89 -17.14
C ASP A 192 -42.90 -17.16 -15.83
N PRO A 193 -41.63 -16.75 -15.65
CA PRO A 193 -41.19 -16.01 -14.46
C PRO A 193 -41.95 -14.70 -14.21
N ALA A 194 -42.54 -14.10 -15.25
CA ALA A 194 -43.31 -12.86 -15.14
C ALA A 194 -44.77 -13.08 -14.73
N ASP A 195 -45.28 -14.31 -14.85
CA ASP A 195 -46.65 -14.66 -14.50
C ASP A 195 -46.68 -15.43 -13.16
N PRO A 196 -47.13 -14.77 -12.06
CA PRO A 196 -47.16 -15.38 -10.72
C PRO A 196 -48.16 -16.54 -10.60
N THR A 197 -49.01 -16.78 -11.61
CA THR A 197 -49.94 -17.91 -11.61
C THR A 197 -49.30 -19.23 -12.05
N THR A 198 -48.08 -19.18 -12.61
CA THR A 198 -47.39 -20.34 -13.20
C THR A 198 -46.50 -21.10 -12.21
N TYR A 199 -46.27 -20.55 -11.01
CA TYR A 199 -45.42 -21.16 -9.97
C TYR A 199 -46.05 -21.00 -8.57
N ALA A 200 -45.67 -21.88 -7.64
CA ALA A 200 -46.15 -21.84 -6.25
C ALA A 200 -45.26 -20.98 -5.35
N ALA A 201 -43.95 -21.09 -5.52
CA ALA A 201 -42.98 -20.37 -4.71
C ALA A 201 -41.75 -19.98 -5.52
N VAL A 202 -41.10 -18.90 -5.09
CA VAL A 202 -39.84 -18.42 -5.65
C VAL A 202 -38.91 -18.04 -4.51
N THR A 203 -37.63 -18.37 -4.66
CA THR A 203 -36.59 -17.91 -3.75
C THR A 203 -35.39 -17.39 -4.53
N ALA A 204 -34.78 -16.31 -4.04
CA ALA A 204 -33.56 -15.78 -4.61
C ALA A 204 -32.39 -16.69 -4.24
N VAL A 205 -31.56 -17.01 -5.23
CA VAL A 205 -30.35 -17.82 -5.05
C VAL A 205 -29.16 -16.96 -5.47
N PRO A 206 -28.25 -16.62 -4.54
CA PRO A 206 -27.06 -15.87 -4.92
C PRO A 206 -26.15 -16.77 -5.77
N ILE A 207 -25.78 -16.30 -6.96
CA ILE A 207 -24.79 -16.95 -7.81
C ILE A 207 -23.74 -15.93 -8.28
N PHE A 208 -22.55 -16.43 -8.61
CA PHE A 208 -21.45 -15.66 -9.15
C PHE A 208 -21.09 -16.12 -10.55
N ASP A 209 -20.77 -15.16 -11.43
CA ASP A 209 -20.18 -15.46 -12.74
C ASP A 209 -18.71 -15.89 -12.61
N ALA A 210 -18.10 -16.34 -13.71
CA ALA A 210 -16.68 -16.73 -13.74
C ALA A 210 -15.70 -15.58 -13.43
N LYS A 211 -16.17 -14.32 -13.40
CA LYS A 211 -15.40 -13.13 -13.03
C LYS A 211 -15.64 -12.72 -11.58
N GLY A 212 -16.51 -13.41 -10.84
CA GLY A 212 -16.84 -13.14 -9.46
C GLY A 212 -17.85 -12.02 -9.24
N ASN A 213 -18.56 -11.60 -10.29
CA ASN A 213 -19.69 -10.67 -10.16
C ASN A 213 -20.93 -11.44 -9.73
N ALA A 214 -21.72 -10.85 -8.83
CA ALA A 214 -23.03 -11.40 -8.47
C ALA A 214 -23.98 -11.32 -9.69
N VAL A 215 -24.64 -12.43 -9.99
CA VAL A 215 -25.67 -12.52 -11.01
C VAL A 215 -27.00 -12.81 -10.34
N GLU A 216 -28.06 -12.17 -10.80
CA GLU A 216 -29.41 -12.42 -10.30
C GLU A 216 -29.88 -13.81 -10.73
N ALA A 217 -30.18 -14.67 -9.76
CA ALA A 217 -30.83 -15.94 -9.99
C ALA A 217 -31.93 -16.22 -8.96
N ALA A 218 -32.94 -16.95 -9.42
CA ALA A 218 -34.04 -17.38 -8.59
C ALA A 218 -34.47 -18.80 -8.94
N ALA A 219 -34.71 -19.61 -7.90
CA ALA A 219 -35.29 -20.93 -8.02
C ALA A 219 -36.81 -20.82 -7.84
N TYR A 220 -37.54 -21.34 -8.82
CA TYR A 220 -38.99 -21.41 -8.85
C TYR A 220 -39.43 -22.84 -8.62
N PHE A 221 -40.40 -23.00 -7.73
CA PHE A 221 -40.99 -24.27 -7.35
C PHE A 221 -42.43 -24.33 -7.86
N ILE A 222 -42.75 -25.37 -8.60
CA ILE A 222 -44.03 -25.55 -9.27
C ILE A 222 -44.57 -26.91 -8.87
N LYS A 223 -45.74 -26.98 -8.24
CA LYS A 223 -46.34 -28.27 -7.92
C LYS A 223 -46.99 -28.86 -9.18
N THR A 224 -46.62 -30.09 -9.55
CA THR A 224 -47.08 -30.74 -10.79
C THR A 224 -48.08 -31.86 -10.53
N ALA A 225 -47.98 -32.57 -9.40
CA ALA A 225 -48.92 -33.64 -9.04
C ALA A 225 -49.32 -33.61 -7.57
N ASN A 226 -50.59 -33.96 -7.32
CA ASN A 226 -51.13 -34.17 -5.97
C ASN A 226 -51.22 -35.67 -5.64
N PRO A 227 -51.10 -36.06 -4.36
CA PRO A 227 -51.28 -37.43 -3.95
C PRO A 227 -52.73 -37.86 -4.22
N THR A 228 -52.89 -39.06 -4.77
CA THR A 228 -54.19 -39.69 -5.04
C THR A 228 -54.31 -41.01 -4.27
N ALA A 229 -55.52 -41.53 -4.12
CA ALA A 229 -55.76 -42.78 -3.37
C ALA A 229 -54.97 -44.01 -3.88
N GLY A 230 -54.42 -43.96 -5.11
CA GLY A 230 -53.58 -45.01 -5.70
C GLY A 230 -52.10 -44.64 -5.86
N ASN A 231 -51.71 -43.38 -5.68
CA ASN A 231 -50.31 -42.93 -5.68
C ASN A 231 -50.13 -41.86 -4.60
N PRO A 232 -49.46 -42.17 -3.47
CA PRO A 232 -49.28 -41.22 -2.38
C PRO A 232 -48.15 -40.19 -2.63
N GLN A 233 -47.59 -40.15 -3.83
CA GLN A 233 -46.49 -39.25 -4.18
C GLN A 233 -46.98 -37.83 -4.51
N THR A 234 -46.14 -36.84 -4.22
CA THR A 234 -46.32 -35.45 -4.62
C THR A 234 -45.14 -35.03 -5.48
N ASP A 235 -45.42 -34.45 -6.65
CA ASP A 235 -44.38 -34.08 -7.61
C ASP A 235 -44.24 -32.56 -7.71
N TRP A 236 -42.99 -32.11 -7.76
CA TRP A 236 -42.59 -30.71 -7.85
C TRP A 236 -41.57 -30.51 -8.97
N ALA A 237 -41.91 -29.66 -9.93
CA ALA A 237 -40.96 -29.17 -10.91
C ALA A 237 -40.17 -27.98 -10.34
N VAL A 238 -38.87 -27.99 -10.58
CA VAL A 238 -37.98 -26.86 -10.25
C VAL A 238 -37.51 -26.20 -11.54
N ARG A 239 -37.49 -24.87 -11.55
CA ARG A 239 -36.94 -24.05 -12.63
C ARG A 239 -35.95 -23.07 -12.03
N LEU A 240 -34.79 -22.91 -12.66
CA LEU A 240 -33.80 -21.92 -12.23
C LEU A 240 -33.77 -20.81 -13.28
N VAL A 241 -34.06 -19.58 -12.90
CA VAL A 241 -33.90 -18.43 -13.80
C VAL A 241 -32.58 -17.77 -13.46
N VAL A 242 -31.69 -17.65 -14.43
CA VAL A 242 -30.37 -17.00 -14.28
C VAL A 242 -30.28 -15.86 -15.26
N ALA A 243 -30.06 -14.63 -14.79
CA ALA A 243 -29.98 -13.43 -15.63
C ALA A 243 -31.16 -13.27 -16.62
N GLY A 244 -32.36 -13.66 -16.19
CA GLY A 244 -33.58 -13.61 -17.00
C GLY A 244 -33.82 -14.84 -17.90
N GLU A 245 -32.88 -15.76 -18.01
CA GLU A 245 -33.01 -16.99 -18.80
C GLU A 245 -33.57 -18.14 -17.94
N PRO A 246 -34.77 -18.69 -18.25
CA PRO A 246 -35.32 -19.83 -17.53
C PRO A 246 -34.65 -21.15 -17.95
N LEU A 247 -34.09 -21.86 -16.99
CA LEU A 247 -33.40 -23.13 -17.17
C LEU A 247 -34.25 -24.29 -16.62
N THR A 248 -34.26 -25.39 -17.36
CA THR A 248 -34.91 -26.65 -16.98
C THR A 248 -33.87 -27.69 -16.55
N PRO A 249 -34.11 -28.45 -15.47
CA PRO A 249 -33.17 -29.45 -15.00
C PRO A 249 -33.14 -30.67 -15.93
N ALA A 250 -31.98 -31.31 -16.05
CA ALA A 250 -31.81 -32.51 -16.89
C ALA A 250 -32.45 -33.77 -16.29
N GLN A 251 -32.62 -33.81 -14.96
CA GLN A 251 -33.07 -34.98 -14.20
C GLN A 251 -34.60 -35.10 -14.06
N GLY A 252 -35.36 -34.07 -14.46
CA GLY A 252 -36.81 -34.02 -14.31
C GLY A 252 -37.28 -33.46 -12.96
N ASP A 253 -38.50 -33.80 -12.58
CA ASP A 253 -39.18 -33.28 -11.39
C ASP A 253 -38.78 -34.04 -10.11
N LEU A 254 -38.89 -33.38 -8.96
CA LEU A 254 -38.71 -34.00 -7.65
C LEU A 254 -39.99 -34.72 -7.22
N THR A 255 -39.85 -35.92 -6.68
CA THR A 255 -41.00 -36.69 -6.17
C THR A 255 -40.83 -36.99 -4.69
N PHE A 256 -41.85 -36.69 -3.89
CA PHE A 256 -41.85 -36.90 -2.44
C PHE A 256 -42.79 -38.04 -2.07
N ASP A 257 -42.45 -38.81 -1.04
CA ASP A 257 -43.31 -39.86 -0.51
C ASP A 257 -44.40 -39.34 0.46
N ALA A 258 -45.22 -40.25 0.98
CA ALA A 258 -46.28 -39.95 1.93
C ALA A 258 -45.78 -39.36 3.27
N THR A 259 -44.50 -39.56 3.60
CA THR A 259 -43.87 -39.05 4.82
C THR A 259 -43.28 -37.65 4.62
N GLY A 260 -43.31 -37.14 3.38
CA GLY A 260 -42.77 -35.84 3.01
C GLY A 260 -41.27 -35.86 2.71
N ALA A 261 -40.64 -37.04 2.69
CA ALA A 261 -39.24 -37.19 2.31
C ALA A 261 -39.07 -37.29 0.80
N LEU A 262 -37.93 -36.82 0.29
CA LEU A 262 -37.59 -36.94 -1.12
C LEU A 262 -37.37 -38.42 -1.49
N SER A 263 -38.19 -38.95 -2.41
CA SER A 263 -38.23 -40.37 -2.77
C SER A 263 -37.79 -40.66 -4.21
N GLY A 264 -37.81 -39.64 -5.08
CA GLY A 264 -37.35 -39.75 -6.46
C GLY A 264 -36.83 -38.43 -7.03
N GLY A 265 -35.95 -38.54 -8.02
CA GLY A 265 -34.98 -37.50 -8.37
C GLY A 265 -33.72 -37.61 -7.52
N THR A 266 -32.55 -37.24 -8.05
CA THR A 266 -31.26 -37.32 -7.33
C THR A 266 -31.10 -36.28 -6.21
N GLY A 267 -32.09 -35.41 -5.99
CA GLY A 267 -32.00 -34.22 -5.12
C GLY A 267 -31.08 -33.13 -5.69
N ALA A 268 -29.94 -33.52 -6.28
CA ALA A 268 -29.09 -32.67 -7.10
C ALA A 268 -29.65 -32.55 -8.53
N LEU A 269 -30.12 -31.36 -8.88
CA LEU A 269 -30.64 -30.99 -10.19
C LEU A 269 -29.60 -30.18 -10.97
N SER A 270 -29.27 -30.59 -12.17
CA SER A 270 -28.31 -29.92 -13.04
C SER A 270 -29.02 -29.08 -14.10
N PHE A 271 -28.65 -27.81 -14.19
CA PHE A 271 -29.15 -26.82 -15.13
C PHE A 271 -28.01 -26.39 -16.05
N THR A 272 -28.24 -26.41 -17.36
CA THR A 272 -27.25 -25.92 -18.34
C THR A 272 -27.81 -24.69 -19.02
N ALA A 273 -27.11 -23.55 -18.88
CA ALA A 273 -27.43 -22.33 -19.59
C ALA A 273 -27.06 -22.42 -21.08
N ALA A 274 -27.73 -21.64 -21.93
CA ALA A 274 -27.42 -21.56 -23.36
C ALA A 274 -25.98 -21.08 -23.64
N SER A 275 -25.37 -20.37 -22.70
CA SER A 275 -23.96 -19.96 -22.71
C SER A 275 -22.97 -21.13 -22.52
N GLY A 276 -23.45 -22.32 -22.13
CA GLY A 276 -22.65 -23.49 -21.80
C GLY A 276 -22.24 -23.59 -20.33
N SER A 277 -22.64 -22.63 -19.47
CA SER A 277 -22.43 -22.71 -18.02
C SER A 277 -23.38 -23.74 -17.39
N SER A 278 -22.87 -24.58 -16.49
CA SER A 278 -23.68 -25.57 -15.76
C SER A 278 -23.76 -25.21 -14.28
N TYR A 279 -24.96 -25.29 -13.71
CA TYR A 279 -25.27 -25.06 -12.31
C TYR A 279 -25.92 -26.31 -11.72
N THR A 280 -25.47 -26.75 -10.55
CA THR A 280 -26.12 -27.83 -9.81
C THR A 280 -26.84 -27.25 -8.60
N LEU A 281 -28.15 -27.43 -8.53
CA LEU A 281 -28.97 -27.10 -7.36
C LEU A 281 -29.18 -28.38 -6.55
N ASP A 282 -28.53 -28.47 -5.39
CA ASP A 282 -28.68 -29.57 -4.45
C ASP A 282 -29.85 -29.30 -3.51
N LEU A 283 -30.92 -30.08 -3.67
CA LEU A 283 -32.16 -30.05 -2.90
C LEU A 283 -32.33 -31.31 -2.05
N THR A 284 -31.25 -32.05 -1.78
CA THR A 284 -31.33 -33.33 -1.03
C THR A 284 -31.91 -33.20 0.37
N GLU A 285 -31.79 -32.04 1.01
CA GLU A 285 -32.37 -31.72 2.33
C GLU A 285 -33.75 -31.05 2.25
N THR A 286 -34.41 -31.06 1.08
CA THR A 286 -35.76 -30.52 0.90
C THR A 286 -36.81 -31.54 1.34
N GLN A 287 -37.90 -31.07 1.95
CA GLN A 287 -39.00 -31.92 2.41
C GLN A 287 -40.36 -31.25 2.18
N LEU A 288 -41.43 -32.04 2.27
CA LEU A 288 -42.78 -31.51 2.40
C LEU A 288 -43.13 -31.22 3.85
N ALA A 289 -43.78 -30.10 4.09
CA ALA A 289 -44.28 -29.70 5.40
C ALA A 289 -45.70 -29.12 5.31
N ASP A 290 -46.47 -29.29 6.37
CA ASP A 290 -47.81 -28.69 6.51
C ASP A 290 -47.69 -27.23 6.97
N ARG A 291 -47.02 -26.42 6.15
CA ARG A 291 -46.83 -24.97 6.32
C ARG A 291 -46.61 -24.31 4.97
N SER A 292 -46.68 -22.98 4.93
CA SER A 292 -46.30 -22.20 3.75
C SER A 292 -44.81 -22.36 3.44
N PHE A 293 -44.43 -22.11 2.18
CA PHE A 293 -43.06 -22.20 1.70
C PHE A 293 -42.07 -21.46 2.61
N GLU A 294 -41.00 -22.16 3.01
CA GLU A 294 -39.95 -21.63 3.87
C GLU A 294 -38.57 -22.03 3.34
N VAL A 295 -37.61 -21.12 3.42
CA VAL A 295 -36.21 -21.38 3.05
C VAL A 295 -35.43 -21.64 4.33
N ASN A 296 -34.95 -22.87 4.50
CA ASN A 296 -34.21 -23.29 5.68
C ASN A 296 -32.74 -22.87 5.57
N THR A 297 -32.10 -23.22 4.46
CA THR A 297 -30.69 -22.92 4.20
C THR A 297 -30.47 -22.60 2.73
N VAL A 298 -29.58 -21.63 2.48
CA VAL A 298 -29.07 -21.35 1.13
C VAL A 298 -27.56 -21.14 1.22
N SER A 299 -26.82 -21.93 0.46
CA SER A 299 -25.36 -21.88 0.41
C SER A 299 -24.88 -22.17 -1.01
N GLN A 300 -23.73 -21.64 -1.37
CA GLN A 300 -23.18 -21.75 -2.71
C GLN A 300 -21.66 -21.71 -2.68
N ASP A 301 -21.02 -22.28 -3.69
CA ASP A 301 -19.56 -22.48 -3.75
C ASP A 301 -18.78 -21.37 -4.46
N GLY A 302 -19.47 -20.49 -5.17
CA GLY A 302 -18.91 -19.35 -5.88
C GLY A 302 -18.33 -18.30 -4.93
N LYS A 303 -17.29 -17.60 -5.40
CA LYS A 303 -16.55 -16.61 -4.61
C LYS A 303 -16.18 -15.43 -5.49
N SER A 304 -16.45 -14.23 -5.01
CA SER A 304 -15.85 -13.02 -5.56
C SER A 304 -14.40 -12.88 -5.10
N ALA A 305 -13.59 -12.10 -5.82
CA ALA A 305 -12.31 -11.66 -5.29
C ALA A 305 -12.56 -10.73 -4.08
N SER A 306 -11.78 -10.89 -3.02
CA SER A 306 -11.90 -10.05 -1.82
C SER A 306 -11.10 -8.77 -2.03
N ALA A 307 -11.75 -7.62 -1.91
CA ALA A 307 -11.07 -6.33 -1.96
C ALA A 307 -10.23 -6.09 -0.70
N LEU A 308 -9.17 -5.30 -0.83
CA LEU A 308 -8.37 -4.82 0.30
C LEU A 308 -9.26 -4.01 1.25
N THR A 309 -9.41 -4.48 2.48
CA THR A 309 -10.22 -3.83 3.53
C THR A 309 -9.38 -2.93 4.41
N SER A 310 -8.23 -3.43 4.87
CA SER A 310 -7.33 -2.69 5.74
C SER A 310 -5.87 -3.04 5.48
N LEU A 311 -5.01 -2.11 5.86
CA LEU A 311 -3.57 -2.26 5.84
C LEU A 311 -3.03 -1.91 7.22
N GLU A 312 -2.11 -2.73 7.71
CA GLU A 312 -1.37 -2.51 8.94
C GLU A 312 0.13 -2.71 8.67
N VAL A 313 0.97 -1.96 9.37
CA VAL A 313 2.42 -2.14 9.34
C VAL A 313 2.89 -2.22 10.78
N ASP A 314 3.62 -3.28 11.10
CA ASP A 314 4.13 -3.49 12.45
C ASP A 314 5.48 -2.78 12.69
N ALA A 315 5.94 -2.81 13.95
CA ALA A 315 7.19 -2.18 14.34
C ALA A 315 8.45 -2.79 13.68
N SER A 316 8.34 -4.04 13.24
CA SER A 316 9.40 -4.76 12.51
C SER A 316 9.42 -4.42 11.02
N GLY A 317 8.44 -3.65 10.55
CA GLY A 317 8.30 -3.23 9.16
C GLY A 317 7.55 -4.22 8.28
N THR A 318 6.94 -5.26 8.85
CA THR A 318 6.11 -6.18 8.07
C THR A 318 4.76 -5.56 7.79
N VAL A 319 4.37 -5.62 6.52
CA VAL A 319 3.17 -5.02 5.96
C VAL A 319 2.11 -6.10 5.83
N TRP A 320 1.02 -5.94 6.57
CA TRP A 320 -0.10 -6.86 6.65
C TRP A 320 -1.30 -6.29 5.90
N ALA A 321 -1.87 -7.06 4.99
CA ALA A 321 -3.06 -6.69 4.24
C ALA A 321 -4.22 -7.62 4.57
N ALA A 322 -5.37 -7.06 4.94
CA ALA A 322 -6.59 -7.82 5.17
C ALA A 322 -7.55 -7.65 3.99
N TYR A 323 -8.12 -8.76 3.52
CA TYR A 323 -9.02 -8.79 2.37
C TYR A 323 -10.39 -9.35 2.79
N GLY A 324 -11.44 -8.54 2.63
CA GLY A 324 -12.79 -8.90 3.08
C GLY A 324 -12.82 -9.27 4.57
N ALA A 325 -13.38 -10.45 4.88
CA ALA A 325 -13.44 -11.03 6.23
C ALA A 325 -12.35 -12.08 6.50
N GLY A 326 -11.33 -12.17 5.65
CA GLY A 326 -10.22 -13.10 5.80
C GLY A 326 -9.20 -12.66 6.86
N SER A 327 -8.34 -13.58 7.29
CA SER A 327 -7.18 -13.25 8.12
C SER A 327 -6.18 -12.35 7.35
N PRO A 328 -5.51 -11.40 8.02
CA PRO A 328 -4.46 -10.60 7.40
C PRO A 328 -3.35 -11.50 6.83
N VAL A 329 -2.81 -11.09 5.68
CA VAL A 329 -1.71 -11.79 5.01
C VAL A 329 -0.53 -10.84 4.89
N ALA A 330 0.66 -11.33 5.25
CA ALA A 330 1.89 -10.56 5.13
C ALA A 330 2.27 -10.39 3.65
N MET A 331 2.47 -9.14 3.22
CA MET A 331 2.78 -8.77 1.83
C MET A 331 4.27 -8.54 1.60
N GLY A 332 5.00 -8.16 2.65
CA GLY A 332 6.44 -7.91 2.59
C GLY A 332 6.95 -7.23 3.86
N GLN A 333 8.26 -7.26 4.07
CA GLN A 333 8.92 -6.57 5.17
C GLN A 333 9.80 -5.45 4.63
N VAL A 334 9.56 -4.21 5.05
CA VAL A 334 10.29 -3.03 4.58
C VAL A 334 11.77 -3.14 4.88
N VAL A 335 12.60 -2.88 3.88
CA VAL A 335 14.06 -2.94 4.02
C VAL A 335 14.59 -1.64 4.59
N LEU A 336 15.31 -1.73 5.71
CA LEU A 336 16.11 -0.63 6.22
C LEU A 336 17.58 -0.81 5.83
N VAL A 337 18.23 0.29 5.48
CA VAL A 337 19.65 0.30 5.12
C VAL A 337 20.43 1.28 5.98
N THR A 338 21.59 0.86 6.46
CA THR A 338 22.55 1.71 7.15
C THR A 338 23.87 1.75 6.38
N PHE A 339 24.70 2.74 6.72
CA PHE A 339 26.01 2.97 6.12
C PHE A 339 27.03 3.16 7.23
N ALA A 340 28.26 2.73 6.98
CA ALA A 340 29.36 2.97 7.91
C ALA A 340 29.63 4.47 8.08
N ASN A 341 29.50 5.24 7.00
CA ASN A 341 29.64 6.70 7.03
C ASN A 341 28.49 7.41 6.28
N PRO A 342 27.38 7.73 6.98
CA PRO A 342 26.25 8.43 6.37
C PRO A 342 26.61 9.83 5.84
N GLN A 343 27.61 10.51 6.41
CA GLN A 343 28.00 11.86 5.98
C GLN A 343 28.63 11.90 4.58
N ALA A 344 29.12 10.76 4.08
CA ALA A 344 29.69 10.64 2.75
C ALA A 344 28.66 10.25 1.68
N LEU A 345 27.38 10.11 2.05
CA LEU A 345 26.31 9.90 1.07
C LEU A 345 26.16 11.11 0.16
N ARG A 346 25.91 10.86 -1.13
CA ARG A 346 25.65 11.92 -2.10
C ARG A 346 24.17 12.25 -2.11
N GLN A 347 23.82 13.51 -1.92
CA GLN A 347 22.43 13.97 -2.03
C GLN A 347 21.98 14.00 -3.50
N LEU A 348 20.80 13.47 -3.78
CA LEU A 348 20.20 13.44 -5.11
C LEU A 348 19.04 14.45 -5.29
N GLY A 349 18.63 15.11 -4.20
CA GLY A 349 17.41 15.92 -4.14
C GLY A 349 16.20 15.11 -3.65
N ALA A 350 15.06 15.77 -3.42
CA ALA A 350 13.83 15.15 -2.92
C ALA A 350 14.02 14.27 -1.64
N SER A 351 14.90 14.71 -0.72
CA SER A 351 15.31 13.94 0.46
C SER A 351 15.92 12.56 0.17
N GLY A 352 16.40 12.33 -1.06
CA GLY A 352 17.06 11.12 -1.51
C GLY A 352 18.59 11.19 -1.46
N PHE A 353 19.21 10.05 -1.18
CA PHE A 353 20.64 9.85 -1.04
C PHE A 353 21.11 8.66 -1.88
N ALA A 354 22.32 8.75 -2.41
CA ALA A 354 23.02 7.66 -3.08
C ALA A 354 24.29 7.28 -2.30
N ALA A 355 24.60 5.99 -2.32
CA ALA A 355 25.86 5.47 -1.79
C ALA A 355 27.04 5.99 -2.62
N THR A 356 28.18 6.17 -1.95
CA THR A 356 29.46 6.54 -2.56
C THR A 356 30.54 5.55 -2.11
N ALA A 357 31.73 5.62 -2.70
CA ALA A 357 32.86 4.81 -2.23
C ALA A 357 33.20 5.11 -0.75
N ASP A 358 33.08 6.37 -0.33
CA ASP A 358 33.44 6.83 1.01
C ASP A 358 32.34 6.58 2.05
N SER A 359 31.07 6.39 1.64
CA SER A 359 29.99 6.00 2.56
C SER A 359 30.10 4.54 3.02
N GLY A 360 30.83 3.74 2.24
CA GLY A 360 30.83 2.28 2.35
C GLY A 360 29.63 1.65 1.64
N GLN A 361 29.63 0.31 1.64
CA GLN A 361 28.55 -0.49 1.05
C GLN A 361 27.28 -0.42 1.91
N PRO A 362 26.09 -0.49 1.29
CA PRO A 362 24.82 -0.53 2.02
C PRO A 362 24.71 -1.82 2.83
N VAL A 363 24.41 -1.69 4.13
CA VAL A 363 24.10 -2.80 5.02
C VAL A 363 22.60 -2.80 5.25
N ALA A 364 21.90 -3.79 4.71
CA ALA A 364 20.47 -3.94 4.93
C ALA A 364 20.17 -4.75 6.20
N GLY A 365 19.06 -4.44 6.85
CA GLY A 365 18.53 -5.18 7.99
C GLY A 365 17.04 -4.92 8.19
N THR A 366 16.45 -5.68 9.10
CA THR A 366 15.04 -5.53 9.51
C THR A 366 14.92 -4.42 10.54
N ALA A 367 13.72 -3.85 10.68
CA ALA A 367 13.48 -2.85 11.72
C ALA A 367 13.43 -3.52 13.11
N GLY A 368 14.04 -2.86 14.10
CA GLY A 368 14.15 -3.37 15.48
C GLY A 368 15.35 -4.29 15.75
N ASP A 369 16.08 -4.72 14.70
CA ASP A 369 17.33 -5.47 14.86
C ASP A 369 18.48 -4.59 15.36
N SER A 370 19.54 -5.22 15.88
CA SER A 370 20.73 -4.51 16.37
C SER A 370 21.36 -3.63 15.27
N GLY A 371 21.37 -2.31 15.50
CA GLY A 371 21.87 -1.32 14.55
C GLY A 371 20.81 -0.68 13.66
N PHE A 372 19.55 -1.12 13.75
CA PHE A 372 18.42 -0.55 13.02
C PHE A 372 17.36 0.01 13.98
N GLY A 373 16.72 1.11 13.58
CA GLY A 373 15.58 1.67 14.28
C GLY A 373 14.32 0.83 14.08
N ILE A 374 13.26 1.18 14.79
CA ILE A 374 11.92 0.62 14.56
C ILE A 374 11.17 1.45 13.53
N ILE A 375 10.21 0.83 12.85
CA ILE A 375 9.29 1.55 11.96
C ILE A 375 8.03 1.88 12.74
N ARG A 376 7.55 3.12 12.58
CA ARG A 376 6.28 3.56 13.11
C ARG A 376 5.34 3.87 11.96
N ALA A 377 4.29 3.07 11.85
CA ALA A 377 3.22 3.28 10.88
C ALA A 377 2.33 4.47 11.28
N GLY A 378 1.66 5.09 10.31
CA GLY A 378 0.75 6.20 10.57
C GLY A 378 1.46 7.50 10.97
N ALA A 379 2.76 7.63 10.69
CA ALA A 379 3.56 8.75 11.14
C ALA A 379 4.65 9.15 10.14
N LEU A 380 5.01 10.44 10.13
CA LEU A 380 6.09 10.98 9.31
C LEU A 380 7.15 11.65 10.17
N GLU A 381 8.41 11.52 9.74
CA GLU A 381 9.53 12.23 10.35
C GLU A 381 9.69 13.62 9.71
N HIS A 382 9.59 14.69 10.51
CA HIS A 382 9.88 16.05 10.05
C HIS A 382 11.38 16.30 9.88
N ALA A 383 11.73 17.44 9.26
CA ALA A 383 13.10 17.93 9.23
C ALA A 383 13.68 18.02 10.66
N ASN A 384 14.96 17.67 10.80
CA ASN A 384 15.70 17.81 12.06
C ASN A 384 16.25 19.23 12.30
N VAL A 385 15.61 20.23 11.69
CA VAL A 385 16.05 21.63 11.68
C VAL A 385 15.22 22.41 12.71
N ASP A 386 15.87 23.07 13.65
CA ASP A 386 15.23 24.04 14.54
C ASP A 386 15.29 25.43 13.91
N LEU A 387 14.12 25.96 13.54
CA LEU A 387 14.02 27.28 12.92
C LEU A 387 14.59 28.40 13.80
N THR A 388 14.44 28.29 15.12
CA THR A 388 14.92 29.33 16.05
C THR A 388 16.45 29.36 16.06
N GLU A 389 17.08 28.18 16.11
CA GLU A 389 18.54 28.05 16.06
C GLU A 389 19.09 28.55 14.72
N GLU A 390 18.48 28.14 13.60
CA GLU A 390 18.91 28.57 12.26
C GLU A 390 18.76 30.09 12.05
N LEU A 391 17.71 30.73 12.57
CA LEU A 391 17.57 32.18 12.49
C LEU A 391 18.66 32.92 13.27
N VAL A 392 19.08 32.40 14.44
CA VAL A 392 20.19 32.95 15.22
C VAL A 392 21.52 32.74 14.50
N HIS A 393 21.74 31.56 13.91
CA HIS A 393 22.90 31.28 13.07
C HIS A 393 22.95 32.21 11.85
N LEU A 394 21.83 32.46 11.18
CA LEU A 394 21.75 33.38 10.04
C LEU A 394 22.18 34.80 10.43
N ILE A 395 21.72 35.32 11.58
CA ILE A 395 22.12 36.63 12.08
C ILE A 395 23.62 36.67 12.36
N THR A 396 24.19 35.59 12.89
CA THR A 396 25.62 35.48 13.17
C THR A 396 26.43 35.47 11.86
N ALA A 397 26.02 34.69 10.88
CA ALA A 397 26.65 34.63 9.55
C ALA A 397 26.56 35.99 8.82
N GLN A 398 25.44 36.69 8.92
CA GLN A 398 25.27 38.04 8.38
C GLN A 398 26.20 39.06 9.04
N ARG A 399 26.37 39.00 10.37
CA ARG A 399 27.34 39.86 11.08
C ARG A 399 28.77 39.56 10.65
N ASN A 400 29.13 38.30 10.46
CA ASN A 400 30.45 37.91 9.96
C ASN A 400 30.69 38.44 8.54
N TYR A 401 29.69 38.34 7.65
CA TYR A 401 29.73 38.92 6.32
C TYR A 401 29.97 40.44 6.35
N GLN A 402 29.23 41.17 7.18
CA GLN A 402 29.39 42.62 7.36
C GLN A 402 30.78 42.99 7.91
N ALA A 403 31.31 42.21 8.85
CA ALA A 403 32.65 42.42 9.40
C ALA A 403 33.74 42.23 8.34
N SER A 404 33.66 41.16 7.54
CA SER A 404 34.59 40.91 6.43
C SER A 404 34.48 41.98 5.33
N ALA A 405 33.28 42.42 4.99
CA ALA A 405 33.05 43.52 4.05
C ALA A 405 33.69 44.83 4.55
N LYS A 406 33.54 45.13 5.85
CA LYS A 406 34.14 46.34 6.43
C LYS A 406 35.67 46.32 6.42
N ALA A 407 36.27 45.15 6.64
CA ALA A 407 37.72 44.97 6.51
C ALA A 407 38.19 45.21 5.06
N MET A 408 37.42 44.76 4.06
CA MET A 408 37.70 44.98 2.64
C MET A 408 37.60 46.47 2.26
N GLU A 409 36.56 47.18 2.71
CA GLU A 409 36.43 48.65 2.53
C GLU A 409 37.65 49.40 3.09
N THR A 410 38.07 49.03 4.30
CA THR A 410 39.22 49.65 4.97
C THR A 410 40.50 49.43 4.16
N SER A 411 40.72 48.21 3.65
CA SER A 411 41.87 47.90 2.79
C SER A 411 41.83 48.68 1.47
N ASN A 412 40.66 48.86 0.87
CA ASN A 412 40.51 49.62 -0.37
C ASN A 412 40.80 51.11 -0.15
N SER A 413 40.29 51.68 0.94
CA SER A 413 40.56 53.07 1.35
C SER A 413 42.06 53.33 1.57
N LEU A 414 42.77 52.39 2.22
CA LEU A 414 44.22 52.47 2.39
C LEU A 414 44.97 52.45 1.05
N MET A 415 44.57 51.57 0.11
CA MET A 415 45.18 51.54 -1.23
C MET A 415 44.94 52.84 -2.01
N GLN A 416 43.72 53.39 -1.95
CA GLN A 416 43.42 54.68 -2.56
C GLN A 416 44.26 55.81 -1.96
N THR A 417 44.43 55.82 -0.64
CA THR A 417 45.29 56.79 0.06
C THR A 417 46.74 56.67 -0.41
N ILE A 418 47.27 55.44 -0.54
CA ILE A 418 48.64 55.20 -1.05
C ILE A 418 48.79 55.69 -2.49
N MET A 419 47.78 55.45 -3.35
CA MET A 419 47.80 55.92 -4.74
C MET A 419 47.83 57.44 -4.82
N ASN A 420 47.06 58.12 -3.98
CA ASN A 420 46.99 59.59 -3.93
C ASN A 420 48.24 60.25 -3.33
N ILE A 421 49.07 59.50 -2.59
CA ILE A 421 50.38 60.01 -2.10
C ILE A 421 51.44 60.03 -3.23
N ARG A 422 51.25 59.24 -4.29
CA ARG A 422 52.19 59.20 -5.44
C ARG A 422 51.84 60.20 -6.56
N SER A 423 50.66 60.81 -6.53
CA SER A 423 50.28 61.94 -7.40
C SER A 423 50.61 63.25 -6.72
#